data_AF-A0A8C9T593-F1
#
_entry.id   AF-A0A8C9T593-F1
#
_cell.length_a   1.000
_cell.length_b   1.000
_cell.length_c   1.000
_cell.angle_alpha   90.00
_cell.angle_beta   90.00
_cell.angle_gamma   90.00
#
_symmetry.space_group_name_H-M   'P 1'
#
loop_
_entity.id
_entity.type
_entity.pdbx_description
1 polymer ?
#
loop_
_entity_poly.entity_id
_entity_poly.type
_entity_poly.pdbx_seq_one_letter_code
_entity_poly.pdbx_strand_id
1 'polypeptide(L)'
;MNGTIQGCGCTLLLWLSLGSLGYPLDCKDDQGSITRCTSISQDKLLDRVIQHAELIYRVSEESCTLFEDMFVPFALHSQRNRGGNMCMTKSFAIPGSKSELQQISDKWLLHSVLMLIQSWIEPMIYLQTTLERYDDAPDALLNKTKWVSDKLLSLEQGVAVLIRKMLDEGVFTSAEFTASLERYDVQLDMPDSVLRDYTLLTCFKKDAHKMETFLKLLKCRQTDKFGCFLF
;
A
#
# COMPACT_ATOMS: atom_id res chain seq x y z
N MET A 1 -53.18 21.16 -14.84
CA MET A 1 -52.87 20.13 -13.82
C MET A 1 -51.73 19.30 -14.40
N ASN A 2 -50.50 19.80 -14.41
CA ASN A 2 -49.49 19.75 -13.33
C ASN A 2 -49.28 18.35 -12.75
N GLY A 3 -48.06 17.84 -12.93
CA GLY A 3 -47.60 16.60 -12.31
C GLY A 3 -46.23 16.11 -12.82
N THR A 4 -45.24 17.00 -12.91
CA THR A 4 -43.83 16.59 -13.06
C THR A 4 -43.27 16.33 -11.66
N ILE A 5 -42.72 15.13 -11.41
CA ILE A 5 -41.96 14.74 -10.20
C ILE A 5 -40.60 14.24 -10.76
N GLN A 6 -39.52 15.02 -10.83
CA GLN A 6 -38.55 15.39 -9.76
C GLN A 6 -38.16 14.14 -8.94
N GLY A 7 -37.02 13.46 -9.16
CA GLY A 7 -35.65 13.95 -9.22
C GLY A 7 -34.91 13.44 -7.98
N CYS A 8 -33.99 12.47 -8.11
CA CYS A 8 -33.02 12.11 -7.05
C CYS A 8 -31.96 11.09 -7.55
N GLY A 9 -31.32 11.36 -8.69
CA GLY A 9 -30.29 10.46 -9.26
C GLY A 9 -28.87 11.00 -9.26
N CYS A 10 -28.66 12.31 -9.14
CA CYS A 10 -27.36 12.94 -9.45
C CYS A 10 -26.66 13.64 -8.28
N THR A 11 -27.19 13.58 -7.06
CA THR A 11 -26.59 14.30 -5.92
C THR A 11 -25.60 13.48 -5.10
N LEU A 12 -25.60 12.14 -5.20
CA LEU A 12 -24.69 11.29 -4.42
C LEU A 12 -23.28 11.15 -5.02
N LEU A 13 -23.12 11.38 -6.33
CA LEU A 13 -21.82 11.27 -7.00
C LEU A 13 -21.01 12.58 -6.98
N LEU A 14 -21.63 13.70 -6.61
CA LEU A 14 -20.94 15.00 -6.48
C LEU A 14 -20.35 15.24 -5.08
N TRP A 15 -20.63 14.35 -4.11
CA TRP A 15 -20.06 14.47 -2.75
C TRP A 15 -18.68 13.82 -2.60
N LEU A 16 -18.23 13.02 -3.57
CA LEU A 16 -16.90 12.42 -3.57
C LEU A 16 -15.84 13.28 -4.30
N SER A 17 -16.26 14.32 -5.03
CA SER A 17 -15.38 15.22 -5.78
C SER A 17 -15.14 16.57 -5.10
N LEU A 18 -15.87 16.87 -4.02
CA LEU A 18 -15.49 17.95 -3.11
C LEU A 18 -14.40 17.39 -2.19
N GLY A 19 -13.16 17.46 -2.66
CA GLY A 19 -12.00 17.31 -1.81
C GLY A 19 -12.24 18.13 -0.55
N SER A 20 -12.11 17.51 0.62
CA SER A 20 -12.08 18.26 1.86
C SER A 20 -10.98 19.30 1.69
N LEU A 21 -11.40 20.54 1.41
CA LEU A 21 -10.58 21.71 1.62
C LEU A 21 -10.37 21.68 3.13
N GLY A 22 -9.27 21.04 3.55
CA GLY A 22 -8.94 20.91 4.96
C GLY A 22 -8.87 22.31 5.51
N TYR A 23 -9.92 22.72 6.22
CA TYR A 23 -9.90 23.97 6.96
C TYR A 23 -8.72 23.85 7.93
N PRO A 24 -7.82 24.84 7.98
CA PRO A 24 -6.75 24.82 8.96
C PRO A 24 -7.39 24.67 10.34
N LEU A 25 -7.06 23.58 11.03
CA LEU A 25 -7.50 23.42 12.41
C LEU A 25 -6.91 24.58 13.21
N ASP A 26 -7.78 25.28 13.93
CA ASP A 26 -7.39 26.31 14.87
C ASP A 26 -7.01 25.63 16.19
N CYS A 27 -5.73 25.73 16.57
CA CYS A 27 -5.24 25.21 17.83
C CYS A 27 -5.31 26.34 18.88
N LYS A 28 -5.91 26.07 20.04
CA LYS A 28 -5.91 27.00 21.17
C LYS A 28 -4.66 26.74 22.01
N ASP A 29 -3.78 27.74 22.09
CA ASP A 29 -2.63 27.69 23.01
C ASP A 29 -3.09 27.76 24.48
N ASP A 30 -2.24 27.40 25.44
CA ASP A 30 -2.53 27.41 26.89
C ASP A 30 -2.97 28.81 27.39
N GLN A 31 -2.66 29.85 26.61
CA GLN A 31 -3.06 31.26 26.85
C GLN A 31 -4.35 31.68 26.12
N GLY A 32 -5.03 30.76 25.43
CA GLY A 32 -6.31 31.01 24.77
C GLY A 32 -6.24 31.69 23.40
N SER A 33 -5.04 31.93 22.85
CA SER A 33 -4.84 32.47 21.50
C SER A 33 -5.17 31.41 20.43
N ILE A 34 -5.98 31.79 19.44
CA ILE A 34 -6.24 30.99 18.24
C ILE A 34 -5.03 31.14 17.32
N THR A 35 -4.21 30.10 17.24
CA THR A 35 -3.05 30.06 16.34
C THR A 35 -3.30 29.00 15.28
N ARG A 36 -2.91 29.27 14.02
CA ARG A 36 -2.89 28.24 12.99
C ARG A 36 -2.01 27.09 13.49
N CYS A 37 -2.55 25.88 13.60
CA CYS A 37 -1.74 24.74 14.00
C CYS A 37 -0.51 24.67 13.09
N THR A 38 0.69 24.61 13.67
CA THR A 38 1.91 24.43 12.88
C THR A 38 1.77 23.14 12.08
N SER A 39 1.74 23.24 10.75
CA SER A 39 1.63 22.06 9.89
C SER A 39 2.77 21.09 10.20
N ILE A 40 2.49 19.78 10.25
CA ILE A 40 3.52 18.75 10.43
C ILE A 40 4.68 19.00 9.46
N SER A 41 5.92 19.01 9.94
CA SER A 41 7.11 19.19 9.09
C SER A 41 7.24 18.03 8.09
N GLN A 42 7.85 18.28 6.94
CA GLN A 42 8.06 17.25 5.91
C GLN A 42 8.79 16.02 6.48
N ASP A 43 9.83 16.26 7.27
CA ASP A 43 10.64 15.24 7.91
C ASP A 43 9.81 14.29 8.81
N LYS A 44 9.06 14.86 9.76
CA LYS A 44 8.12 14.10 10.62
C LYS A 44 7.01 13.39 9.83
N LEU A 45 6.55 13.96 8.73
CA LEU A 45 5.54 13.31 7.88
C LEU A 45 6.13 12.08 7.19
N LEU A 46 7.32 12.22 6.61
CA LEU A 46 8.04 11.12 5.98
C LEU A 46 8.33 10.00 6.98
N ASP A 47 8.73 10.32 8.21
CA ASP A 47 8.96 9.31 9.26
C ASP A 47 7.70 8.52 9.59
N ARG A 48 6.55 9.21 9.71
CA ARG A 48 5.26 8.54 9.97
C ARG A 48 4.85 7.62 8.83
N VAL A 49 5.05 8.05 7.58
CA VAL A 49 4.75 7.25 6.38
C VAL A 49 5.67 6.02 6.31
N ILE A 50 6.97 6.16 6.62
CA ILE A 50 7.92 5.04 6.68
C ILE A 50 7.50 4.04 7.75
N GLN A 51 7.24 4.49 8.99
CA GLN A 51 6.82 3.61 10.08
C GLN A 51 5.54 2.83 9.74
N HIS A 52 4.63 3.48 9.02
CA HIS A 52 3.39 2.87 8.61
C HIS A 52 3.61 1.79 7.54
N ALA A 53 4.44 2.07 6.53
CA ALA A 53 4.82 1.09 5.50
C ALA A 53 5.58 -0.10 6.10
N GLU A 54 6.51 0.15 7.03
CA GLU A 54 7.26 -0.90 7.75
C GLU A 54 6.32 -1.81 8.56
N LEU A 55 5.31 -1.25 9.21
CA LEU A 55 4.35 -2.05 9.96
C LEU A 55 3.48 -2.89 9.02
N ILE A 56 3.04 -2.33 7.88
CA ILE A 56 2.32 -3.08 6.85
C ILE A 56 3.18 -4.23 6.33
N TYR A 57 4.44 -3.99 5.99
CA TYR A 57 5.36 -5.02 5.53
C TYR A 57 5.50 -6.15 6.56
N ARG A 58 5.77 -5.82 7.83
CA ARG A 58 5.92 -6.80 8.92
C ARG A 58 4.68 -7.66 9.10
N VAL A 59 3.50 -7.03 9.17
CA VAL A 59 2.23 -7.77 9.34
C VAL A 59 1.92 -8.63 8.11
N SER A 60 2.36 -8.21 6.92
CA SER A 60 2.24 -9.01 5.69
C SER A 60 3.13 -10.23 5.71
N GLU A 61 4.35 -10.11 6.24
CA GLU A 61 5.26 -11.24 6.44
C GLU A 61 4.66 -12.25 7.41
N GLU A 62 4.17 -11.79 8.57
CA GLU A 62 3.47 -12.65 9.54
C GLU A 62 2.23 -13.32 8.92
N SER A 63 1.45 -12.60 8.12
CA SER A 63 0.27 -13.16 7.45
C SER A 63 0.64 -14.23 6.42
N CYS A 64 1.74 -14.03 5.69
CA CYS A 64 2.25 -15.04 4.76
C CYS A 64 2.66 -16.31 5.52
N THR A 65 3.42 -16.18 6.62
CA THR A 65 3.87 -17.32 7.41
C THR A 65 2.70 -18.08 8.02
N LEU A 66 1.70 -17.39 8.58
CA LEU A 66 0.49 -18.04 9.10
C LEU A 66 -0.29 -18.80 8.03
N PHE A 67 -0.37 -18.25 6.82
CA PHE A 67 -1.03 -18.93 5.69
C PHE A 67 -0.22 -20.16 5.24
N GLU A 68 1.11 -20.02 5.16
CA GLU A 68 2.04 -21.10 4.80
C GLU A 68 1.92 -22.28 5.77
N ASP A 69 2.00 -22.02 7.07
CA ASP A 69 1.95 -23.03 8.12
C ASP A 69 0.63 -23.81 8.13
N MET A 70 -0.47 -23.17 7.71
CA MET A 70 -1.80 -23.76 7.79
C MET A 70 -2.28 -24.42 6.51
N PHE A 71 -2.04 -23.80 5.35
CA PHE A 71 -2.66 -24.20 4.09
C PHE A 71 -1.67 -24.71 3.05
N VAL A 72 -0.37 -24.50 3.25
CA VAL A 72 0.66 -24.91 2.29
C VAL A 72 1.34 -26.19 2.79
N PRO A 73 1.32 -27.30 2.03
CA PRO A 73 2.06 -28.50 2.40
C PRO A 73 3.56 -28.23 2.57
N PHE A 74 4.17 -28.77 3.64
CA PHE A 74 5.59 -28.59 3.94
C PHE A 74 6.53 -28.97 2.78
N ALA A 75 6.19 -30.01 2.02
CA ALA A 75 6.96 -30.45 0.85
C ALA A 75 7.14 -29.34 -0.22
N LEU A 76 6.18 -28.42 -0.33
CA LEU A 76 6.17 -27.34 -1.31
C LEU A 76 6.95 -26.10 -0.84
N HIS A 77 7.31 -26.01 0.43
CA HIS A 77 8.13 -24.89 0.95
C HIS A 77 9.53 -24.89 0.34
N SER A 78 10.12 -26.08 0.12
CA SER A 78 11.50 -26.25 -0.38
C SER A 78 11.67 -25.99 -1.89
N GLN A 79 10.63 -26.27 -2.70
CA GLN A 79 10.65 -26.07 -4.15
C GLN A 79 10.53 -24.58 -4.54
N ARG A 80 10.04 -23.74 -3.62
CA ARG A 80 9.61 -22.37 -3.94
C ARG A 80 10.69 -21.30 -3.79
N ASN A 81 11.80 -21.60 -3.11
CA ASN A 81 13.01 -20.76 -3.17
C ASN A 81 13.67 -20.78 -4.56
N ARG A 82 13.27 -21.67 -5.48
CA ARG A 82 13.78 -21.76 -6.87
C ARG A 82 12.85 -21.16 -7.92
N GLY A 83 11.55 -21.11 -7.67
CA GLY A 83 10.56 -20.54 -8.59
C GLY A 83 10.22 -19.11 -8.18
N GLY A 84 10.81 -18.12 -8.86
CA GLY A 84 10.44 -16.73 -8.64
C GLY A 84 8.95 -16.52 -8.92
N ASN A 85 8.11 -16.47 -7.88
CA ASN A 85 6.71 -16.07 -8.02
C ASN A 85 6.71 -14.66 -8.63
N MET A 86 6.43 -14.58 -9.93
CA MET A 86 6.39 -13.35 -10.69
C MET A 86 5.07 -12.68 -10.37
N CYS A 87 5.14 -11.62 -9.58
CA CYS A 87 3.98 -10.81 -9.24
C CYS A 87 3.54 -10.01 -10.45
N MET A 88 2.23 -9.79 -10.56
CA MET A 88 1.63 -9.03 -11.67
C MET A 88 2.23 -7.62 -11.86
N THR A 89 2.86 -7.07 -10.84
CA THR A 89 3.68 -5.86 -10.95
C THR A 89 4.92 -6.14 -11.82
N LYS A 90 4.71 -6.26 -13.14
CA LYS A 90 5.77 -6.24 -14.14
C LYS A 90 6.61 -4.98 -13.93
N SER A 91 7.88 -5.20 -13.58
CA SER A 91 9.02 -4.28 -13.68
C SER A 91 8.96 -2.95 -12.89
N PHE A 92 8.99 -3.05 -11.56
CA PHE A 92 9.74 -2.08 -10.77
C PHE A 92 10.89 -2.82 -10.09
N ALA A 93 11.98 -3.06 -10.83
CA ALA A 93 13.20 -3.58 -10.22
C ALA A 93 13.67 -2.54 -9.20
N ILE A 94 13.87 -2.98 -7.95
CA ILE A 94 14.60 -2.17 -6.97
C ILE A 94 16.01 -2.04 -7.54
N PRO A 95 16.48 -0.84 -7.86
CA PRO A 95 17.82 -0.70 -8.43
C PRO A 95 18.85 -1.09 -7.39
N GLY A 96 19.71 -2.03 -7.74
CA GLY A 96 20.68 -2.62 -6.81
C GLY A 96 22.00 -1.85 -6.76
N SER A 97 22.24 -0.90 -7.67
CA SER A 97 23.50 -0.16 -7.75
C SER A 97 23.37 1.32 -7.36
N LYS A 98 24.43 1.87 -6.77
CA LYS A 98 24.54 3.29 -6.41
C LYS A 98 24.26 4.23 -7.59
N SER A 99 24.70 3.85 -8.80
CA SER A 99 24.50 4.62 -10.03
C SER A 99 23.05 4.66 -10.46
N GLU A 100 22.32 3.54 -10.37
CA GLU A 100 20.89 3.51 -10.70
C GLU A 100 20.07 4.23 -9.63
N LEU A 101 20.45 4.07 -8.36
CA LEU A 101 19.84 4.78 -7.23
C LEU A 101 20.06 6.30 -7.28
N GLN A 102 21.01 6.84 -8.05
CA GLN A 102 21.17 8.28 -8.24
C GLN A 102 20.36 8.82 -9.43
N GLN A 103 19.99 7.96 -10.39
CA GLN A 103 19.24 8.37 -11.58
C GLN A 103 17.73 8.45 -11.35
N ILE A 104 17.20 7.75 -10.34
CA ILE A 104 15.77 7.78 -10.03
C ILE A 104 15.41 9.06 -9.27
N SER A 105 14.46 9.83 -9.78
CA SER A 105 13.97 11.05 -9.13
C SER A 105 13.10 10.75 -7.89
N ASP A 106 13.11 11.66 -6.92
CA ASP A 106 12.23 11.57 -5.73
C ASP A 106 10.75 11.55 -6.13
N LYS A 107 10.40 12.30 -7.19
CA LYS A 107 9.07 12.28 -7.81
C LYS A 107 8.68 10.88 -8.26
N TRP A 108 9.58 10.18 -8.94
CA TRP A 108 9.31 8.82 -9.39
C TRP A 108 9.11 7.88 -8.21
N LEU A 109 9.96 7.94 -7.18
CA LEU A 109 9.83 7.09 -5.98
C LEU A 109 8.47 7.26 -5.30
N LEU A 110 8.07 8.51 -5.05
CA LEU A 110 6.79 8.80 -4.39
C LEU A 110 5.59 8.31 -5.20
N HIS A 111 5.58 8.57 -6.50
CA HIS A 111 4.50 8.12 -7.38
C HIS A 111 4.48 6.60 -7.53
N SER A 112 5.64 5.94 -7.58
CA SER A 112 5.71 4.48 -7.57
C SER A 112 5.14 3.88 -6.28
N VAL A 113 5.42 4.46 -5.12
CA VAL A 113 4.83 4.02 -3.84
C VAL A 113 3.31 4.16 -3.88
N LEU A 114 2.79 5.31 -4.34
CA LEU A 114 1.35 5.55 -4.44
C LEU A 114 0.68 4.54 -5.39
N MET A 115 1.26 4.31 -6.57
CA MET A 115 0.76 3.34 -7.53
C MET A 115 0.72 1.91 -6.97
N LEU A 116 1.77 1.50 -6.25
CA LEU A 116 1.79 0.19 -5.60
C LEU A 116 0.65 0.08 -4.57
N ILE A 117 0.48 1.09 -3.71
CA ILE A 117 -0.59 1.11 -2.70
C ILE A 117 -1.94 0.95 -3.38
N GLN A 118 -2.22 1.75 -4.40
CA GLN A 118 -3.50 1.75 -5.12
C GLN A 118 -3.77 0.42 -5.83
N SER A 119 -2.74 -0.21 -6.43
CA SER A 119 -2.90 -1.51 -7.09
C SER A 119 -3.25 -2.66 -6.14
N TRP A 120 -3.04 -2.48 -4.83
CA TRP A 120 -3.25 -3.52 -3.82
C TRP A 120 -4.52 -3.33 -2.99
N ILE A 121 -5.22 -2.18 -3.08
CA ILE A 121 -6.45 -1.94 -2.32
C ILE A 121 -7.51 -3.01 -2.61
N GLU A 122 -7.90 -3.16 -3.88
CA GLU A 122 -8.95 -4.11 -4.26
C GLU A 122 -8.53 -5.59 -4.09
N PRO A 123 -7.31 -6.01 -4.49
CA PRO A 123 -6.84 -7.36 -4.23
C PRO A 123 -6.81 -7.75 -2.75
N MET A 124 -6.51 -6.82 -1.84
CA MET A 124 -6.50 -7.09 -0.40
C MET A 124 -7.92 -7.22 0.18
N ILE A 125 -8.89 -6.47 -0.35
CA ILE A 125 -10.31 -6.63 0.00
C ILE A 125 -10.82 -8.00 -0.47
N TYR A 126 -10.53 -8.36 -1.73
CA TYR A 126 -10.84 -9.69 -2.26
C TYR A 126 -10.20 -10.81 -1.42
N LEU A 127 -8.93 -10.59 -1.06
CA LEU A 127 -8.19 -11.18 0.06
C LEU A 127 -9.08 -11.70 1.19
N GLN A 128 -9.57 -10.72 1.95
CA GLN A 128 -10.36 -10.94 3.17
C GLN A 128 -11.63 -11.74 2.88
N THR A 129 -12.37 -11.36 1.85
CA THR A 129 -13.63 -12.04 1.51
C THR A 129 -13.45 -13.51 1.14
N THR A 130 -12.25 -13.88 0.68
CA THR A 130 -11.93 -15.26 0.34
C THR A 130 -11.49 -16.02 1.59
N LEU A 131 -10.65 -15.41 2.44
CA LEU A 131 -10.20 -16.02 3.70
C LEU A 131 -11.34 -16.29 4.69
N GLU A 132 -12.39 -15.46 4.72
CA GLU A 132 -13.59 -15.69 5.53
C GLU A 132 -14.36 -16.96 5.16
N ARG A 133 -14.09 -17.56 3.99
CA ARG A 133 -14.74 -18.78 3.49
C ARG A 133 -13.94 -20.05 3.76
N TYR A 134 -12.76 -19.94 4.37
CA TYR A 134 -11.96 -21.10 4.75
C TYR A 134 -12.52 -21.66 6.05
N ASP A 135 -12.78 -22.97 6.08
CA ASP A 135 -13.44 -23.63 7.21
C ASP A 135 -12.66 -23.47 8.54
N ASP A 136 -11.33 -23.40 8.47
CA ASP A 136 -10.44 -23.33 9.65
C ASP A 136 -9.43 -22.16 9.59
N ALA A 137 -9.79 -21.02 8.96
CA ALA A 137 -8.90 -19.86 8.97
C ALA A 137 -8.63 -19.35 10.40
N PRO A 138 -7.37 -19.15 10.80
CA PRO A 138 -7.06 -18.74 12.15
C PRO A 138 -7.44 -17.27 12.30
N ASP A 139 -8.08 -16.92 13.42
CA ASP A 139 -8.46 -15.54 13.74
C ASP A 139 -7.27 -14.58 13.62
N ALA A 140 -6.07 -15.04 13.96
CA ALA A 140 -4.84 -14.26 13.81
C ALA A 140 -4.58 -13.83 12.36
N LEU A 141 -4.79 -14.72 11.38
CA LEU A 141 -4.63 -14.42 9.95
C LEU A 141 -5.73 -13.48 9.46
N LEU A 142 -6.99 -13.76 9.83
CA LEU A 142 -8.13 -12.91 9.45
C LEU A 142 -7.97 -11.49 9.98
N ASN A 143 -7.61 -11.35 11.26
CA ASN A 143 -7.40 -10.05 11.89
C ASN A 143 -6.22 -9.28 11.30
N LYS A 144 -5.11 -9.96 10.99
CA LYS A 144 -3.93 -9.31 10.38
C LYS A 144 -4.20 -8.85 8.95
N THR A 145 -4.82 -9.69 8.13
CA THR A 145 -5.15 -9.34 6.74
C THR A 145 -6.20 -8.23 6.67
N LYS A 146 -7.16 -8.21 7.60
CA LYS A 146 -8.07 -7.09 7.81
C LYS A 146 -7.35 -5.80 8.18
N TRP A 147 -6.51 -5.87 9.22
CA TRP A 147 -5.72 -4.73 9.66
C TRP A 147 -4.87 -4.15 8.52
N VAL A 148 -4.24 -5.00 7.71
CA VAL A 148 -3.44 -4.58 6.56
C VAL A 148 -4.27 -3.77 5.55
N SER A 149 -5.45 -4.24 5.12
CA SER A 149 -6.19 -3.47 4.11
C SER A 149 -6.77 -2.17 4.66
N ASP A 150 -7.16 -2.14 5.94
CA ASP A 150 -7.57 -0.89 6.60
C ASP A 150 -6.42 0.13 6.64
N LYS A 151 -5.20 -0.35 6.92
CA LYS A 151 -4.01 0.48 7.00
C LYS A 151 -3.46 0.89 5.64
N LEU A 152 -3.70 0.11 4.60
CA LEU A 152 -3.29 0.46 3.24
C LEU A 152 -3.96 1.76 2.75
N LEU A 153 -5.26 1.94 3.03
CA LEU A 153 -5.98 3.20 2.73
C LEU A 153 -5.42 4.39 3.51
N SER A 154 -5.08 4.18 4.77
CA SER A 154 -4.46 5.22 5.61
C SER A 154 -3.04 5.57 5.12
N LEU A 155 -2.31 4.60 4.57
CA LEU A 155 -0.99 4.84 3.97
C LEU A 155 -1.12 5.63 2.67
N GLU A 156 -2.10 5.32 1.82
CA GLU A 156 -2.40 6.07 0.58
C GLU A 156 -2.56 7.57 0.88
N GLN A 157 -3.39 7.90 1.88
CA GLN A 157 -3.62 9.28 2.30
C GLN A 157 -2.32 9.94 2.80
N GLY A 158 -1.53 9.23 3.60
CA GLY A 158 -0.24 9.73 4.11
C GLY A 158 0.74 10.04 2.97
N VAL A 159 0.82 9.16 1.97
CA VAL A 159 1.69 9.32 0.79
C VAL A 159 1.19 10.45 -0.10
N ALA A 160 -0.12 10.60 -0.32
CA ALA A 160 -0.69 11.71 -1.09
C ALA A 160 -0.38 13.08 -0.45
N VAL A 161 -0.49 13.18 0.88
CA VAL A 161 -0.11 14.39 1.62
C VAL A 161 1.39 14.65 1.53
N LEU A 162 2.21 13.60 1.57
CA LEU A 162 3.66 13.69 1.43
C LEU A 162 4.07 14.18 0.03
N ILE A 163 3.47 13.64 -1.03
CA ILE A 163 3.65 14.09 -2.43
C ILE A 163 3.37 15.58 -2.55
N ARG A 164 2.20 16.02 -2.08
CA ARG A 164 1.81 17.44 -2.16
C ARG A 164 2.80 18.33 -1.43
N LYS A 165 3.32 17.88 -0.28
CA LYS A 165 4.26 18.66 0.53
C LYS A 165 5.67 18.70 -0.07
N MET A 166 6.12 17.63 -0.72
CA MET A 166 7.47 17.51 -1.28
C MET A 166 7.60 18.05 -2.71
N LEU A 167 6.55 17.91 -3.54
CA LEU A 167 6.60 18.21 -4.97
C LEU A 167 5.79 19.46 -5.36
N ASP A 168 5.01 20.03 -4.44
CA ASP A 168 4.03 21.11 -4.72
C ASP A 168 3.01 20.74 -5.81
N GLU A 169 2.79 19.44 -6.02
CA GLU A 169 1.85 18.92 -7.01
C GLU A 169 0.44 18.80 -6.40
N GLY A 170 -0.59 19.09 -7.22
CA GLY A 170 -2.00 18.82 -6.88
C GLY A 170 -2.31 17.32 -6.75
N VAL A 171 -3.56 16.99 -6.43
CA VAL A 171 -4.02 15.60 -6.29
C VAL A 171 -3.69 14.81 -7.57
N PHE A 172 -2.89 13.76 -7.44
CA PHE A 172 -2.56 12.88 -8.56
C PHE A 172 -3.78 11.99 -8.85
N THR A 173 -4.27 12.01 -10.09
CA THR A 173 -5.31 11.09 -10.55
C THR A 173 -4.64 9.76 -10.93
N SER A 174 -5.08 8.67 -10.31
CA SER A 174 -4.59 7.31 -10.59
C SER A 174 -4.54 7.06 -12.09
N ALA A 175 -3.39 6.62 -12.60
CA ALA A 175 -3.36 5.96 -13.91
C ALA A 175 -4.06 4.61 -13.76
N GLU A 176 -4.94 4.26 -14.70
CA GLU A 176 -5.60 2.95 -14.72
C GLU A 176 -4.53 1.86 -14.85
N PHE A 177 -4.22 1.20 -13.72
CA PHE A 177 -3.34 0.03 -13.71
C PHE A 177 -4.23 -1.21 -13.78
N THR A 178 -4.20 -1.90 -14.92
CA THR A 178 -4.90 -3.17 -15.09
C THR A 178 -4.09 -4.29 -14.44
N ALA A 179 -4.51 -4.71 -13.24
CA ALA A 179 -4.03 -5.93 -12.62
C ALA A 179 -4.62 -7.14 -13.35
N SER A 180 -3.91 -7.68 -14.36
CA SER A 180 -4.29 -8.91 -15.05
C SER A 180 -3.63 -10.12 -14.41
N LEU A 181 -4.39 -10.94 -13.67
CA LEU A 181 -3.89 -12.13 -12.97
C LEU A 181 -3.40 -13.17 -13.99
N GLU A 182 -2.15 -13.03 -14.44
CA GLU A 182 -1.48 -14.00 -15.31
C GLU A 182 -1.31 -15.29 -14.49
N ARG A 183 -2.19 -16.26 -14.76
CA ARG A 183 -2.17 -17.60 -14.17
C ARG A 183 -0.88 -18.29 -14.59
N TYR A 184 0.04 -18.50 -13.65
CA TYR A 184 1.16 -19.40 -13.84
C TYR A 184 0.76 -20.80 -13.42
N ASP A 185 0.88 -21.73 -14.37
CA ASP A 185 0.60 -23.15 -14.17
C ASP A 185 1.83 -23.82 -13.56
N VAL A 186 2.03 -23.62 -12.26
CA VAL A 186 2.89 -24.50 -11.47
C VAL A 186 1.96 -25.60 -10.98
N GLN A 187 2.14 -26.82 -11.49
CA GLN A 187 1.40 -28.00 -11.06
C GLN A 187 1.79 -28.36 -9.62
N LEU A 188 1.22 -27.61 -8.67
CA LEU A 188 1.27 -27.87 -7.25
C LEU A 188 0.02 -28.66 -6.90
N ASP A 189 0.17 -29.71 -6.10
CA ASP A 189 -0.96 -30.49 -5.58
C ASP A 189 -1.65 -29.68 -4.45
N MET A 190 -2.32 -28.60 -4.85
CA MET A 190 -2.93 -27.59 -3.99
C MET A 190 -4.23 -27.09 -4.64
N PRO A 191 -5.31 -26.83 -3.87
CA PRO A 191 -6.52 -26.24 -4.43
C PRO A 191 -6.21 -24.89 -5.11
N ASP A 192 -6.80 -24.63 -6.27
CA ASP A 192 -6.60 -23.39 -7.04
C ASP A 192 -6.86 -22.11 -6.22
N SER A 193 -7.78 -22.18 -5.24
CA SER A 193 -8.05 -21.08 -4.31
C SER A 193 -6.86 -20.78 -3.41
N VAL A 194 -6.30 -21.81 -2.78
CA VAL A 194 -5.13 -21.69 -1.88
C VAL A 194 -3.93 -21.16 -2.64
N LEU A 195 -3.71 -21.65 -3.87
CA LEU A 195 -2.60 -21.19 -4.70
C LEU A 195 -2.72 -19.72 -5.08
N ARG A 196 -3.91 -19.29 -5.49
CA ARG A 196 -4.20 -17.88 -5.82
C ARG A 196 -4.02 -16.98 -4.61
N ASP A 197 -4.62 -17.34 -3.49
CA ASP A 197 -4.63 -16.52 -2.26
C ASP A 197 -3.21 -16.41 -1.68
N TYR A 198 -2.45 -17.51 -1.70
CA TYR A 198 -1.04 -17.51 -1.34
C TYR A 198 -0.19 -16.65 -2.30
N THR A 199 -0.49 -16.69 -3.60
CA THR A 199 0.19 -15.83 -4.59
C THR A 199 -0.08 -14.35 -4.30
N LEU A 200 -1.32 -13.98 -3.97
CA LEU A 200 -1.67 -12.61 -3.56
C LEU A 200 -0.88 -12.17 -2.33
N LEU A 201 -0.87 -12.98 -1.25
CA LEU A 201 -0.13 -12.68 -0.03
C LEU A 201 1.38 -12.51 -0.27
N THR A 202 2.00 -13.46 -0.97
CA THR A 202 3.44 -13.40 -1.25
C THR A 202 3.82 -12.23 -2.13
N CYS A 203 2.96 -11.84 -3.06
CA CYS A 203 3.17 -10.69 -3.92
C CYS A 203 2.97 -9.37 -3.20
N PHE A 204 1.93 -9.27 -2.37
CA PHE A 204 1.73 -8.09 -1.54
C PHE A 204 2.92 -7.88 -0.59
N LYS A 205 3.42 -8.94 0.06
CA LYS A 205 4.61 -8.88 0.91
C LYS A 205 5.82 -8.27 0.16
N LYS A 206 6.09 -8.73 -1.06
CA LYS A 206 7.21 -8.21 -1.88
C LYS A 206 7.02 -6.73 -2.23
N ASP A 207 5.81 -6.33 -2.61
CA ASP A 207 5.55 -4.94 -2.96
C ASP A 207 5.46 -4.02 -1.73
N ALA A 208 5.01 -4.51 -0.57
CA ALA A 208 5.08 -3.79 0.70
C ALA A 208 6.52 -3.52 1.13
N HIS A 209 7.42 -4.51 1.00
CA HIS A 209 8.85 -4.31 1.20
C HIS A 209 9.42 -3.25 0.24
N LYS A 210 8.98 -3.27 -1.02
CA LYS A 210 9.39 -2.28 -2.02
C LYS A 210 8.90 -0.87 -1.66
N MET A 211 7.65 -0.72 -1.21
CA MET A 211 7.11 0.56 -0.72
C MET A 211 7.98 1.11 0.41
N GLU A 212 8.27 0.28 1.42
CA GLU A 212 9.14 0.64 2.55
C GLU A 212 10.54 1.06 2.09
N THR A 213 11.16 0.28 1.20
CA THR A 213 12.50 0.53 0.67
C THR A 213 12.57 1.87 -0.06
N PHE A 214 11.58 2.18 -0.91
CA PHE A 214 11.52 3.45 -1.63
C PHE A 214 11.37 4.65 -0.68
N LEU A 215 10.56 4.52 0.36
CA LEU A 215 10.39 5.57 1.38
C LEU A 215 11.66 5.77 2.22
N LYS A 216 12.35 4.69 2.60
CA LYS A 216 13.64 4.76 3.29
C LYS A 216 14.73 5.40 2.43
N LEU A 217 14.75 5.10 1.12
CA LEU A 217 15.64 5.74 0.16
C LEU A 217 15.40 7.25 0.09
N LEU A 218 14.14 7.69 0.02
CA LEU A 218 13.76 9.10 0.05
C LEU A 218 14.26 9.81 1.32
N LYS A 219 14.08 9.20 2.50
CA LYS A 219 14.59 9.75 3.77
C LYS A 219 16.10 9.85 3.76
N CYS A 220 16.78 8.81 3.26
CA CYS A 220 18.23 8.77 3.22
C CYS A 220 18.80 9.94 2.40
N ARG A 221 18.21 10.21 1.22
CA ARG A 221 18.57 11.36 0.35
C ARG A 221 18.38 12.71 1.02
N GLN A 222 17.33 12.89 1.83
CA GLN A 222 17.08 14.15 2.54
C GLN A 222 18.06 14.41 3.69
N THR A 223 18.64 13.35 4.27
CA THR A 223 19.54 13.47 5.43
C THR A 223 21.03 13.60 5.08
N ASP A 224 21.38 13.58 3.79
CA ASP A 224 22.74 13.74 3.23
C ASP A 224 23.82 12.85 3.89
N LYS A 225 23.41 11.72 4.48
CA LYS A 225 24.33 10.76 5.07
C LYS A 225 24.87 9.88 3.94
N PHE A 226 26.18 9.94 3.72
CA PHE A 226 26.98 9.18 2.74
C PHE A 226 26.91 7.63 2.83
N GLY A 227 25.88 7.05 3.44
CA GLY A 227 25.76 5.64 3.79
C GLY A 227 24.43 4.98 3.40
N CYS A 228 23.76 5.39 2.33
CA CYS A 228 22.58 4.69 1.82
C CYS A 228 22.98 3.37 1.11
N PHE A 229 23.51 2.38 1.84
CA PHE A 229 24.00 1.11 1.25
C PHE A 229 23.41 -0.17 1.84
N LEU A 230 22.41 -0.08 2.73
CA LEU A 230 21.84 -1.26 3.36
C LEU A 230 20.33 -1.10 3.54
N PHE A 231 19.56 -1.44 2.50
CA PHE A 231 18.16 -1.84 2.60
C PHE A 231 17.92 -2.94 1.55
#